data_AF-A0A941XRA5-F1
#
_entry.id   AF-A0A941XRA5-F1
#
_cell.length_a   1.000
_cell.length_b   1.000
_cell.length_c   1.000
_cell.angle_alpha   90.00
_cell.angle_beta   90.00
_cell.angle_gamma   90.00
#
_symmetry.space_group_name_H-M   'P 1'
#
loop_
_entity.id
_entity.type
_entity.pdbx_description
1 polymer ?
#
loop_
_entity_poly.entity_id
_entity_poly.type
_entity_poly.pdbx_seq_one_letter_code
_entity_poly.pdbx_strand_id
1 'polypeptide(L)'
;MDNIIYDDLDNLIDEIVGSADFIRLKELKKIIDESYKKEILAFKRAESIYNEAYPNRKYYKDFDKLSANFSNAKAILYSKPDVKEYKALEGRLNSMLISLSNDIAATMSNKFKKKRIIG
;
A
#
# COMPACT_ATOMS: atom_id res chain seq x y z
N MET A 1 -24.99 11.83 -23.24
CA MET A 1 -24.59 12.85 -22.26
C MET A 1 -23.38 12.25 -21.58
N ASP A 2 -22.21 12.62 -22.08
CA ASP A 2 -20.96 12.19 -21.46
C ASP A 2 -20.89 12.83 -20.08
N ASN A 3 -20.68 11.99 -19.08
CA ASN A 3 -20.67 12.43 -17.72
C ASN A 3 -19.26 12.95 -17.44
N ILE A 4 -19.09 14.25 -17.67
CA ILE A 4 -17.82 14.99 -17.60
C ILE A 4 -17.01 14.65 -16.33
N ILE A 5 -17.67 14.33 -15.22
CA ILE A 5 -17.01 13.94 -13.96
C ILE A 5 -16.30 12.58 -14.07
N TYR A 6 -16.90 11.61 -14.76
CA TYR A 6 -16.26 10.31 -15.00
C TYR A 6 -15.10 10.44 -16.00
N ASP A 7 -15.26 11.26 -17.05
CA ASP A 7 -14.18 11.49 -18.02
C ASP A 7 -12.96 12.16 -17.37
N ASP A 8 -13.18 13.15 -16.51
CA ASP A 8 -12.10 13.81 -15.75
C ASP A 8 -11.43 12.86 -14.75
N LEU A 9 -12.19 11.92 -14.16
CA LEU A 9 -11.65 10.91 -13.26
C LEU A 9 -10.81 9.88 -14.02
N ASP A 10 -11.25 9.46 -15.20
CA ASP A 10 -10.52 8.51 -16.04
C ASP A 10 -9.20 9.13 -16.52
N ASN A 11 -9.20 10.40 -16.93
CA ASN A 11 -7.98 11.14 -17.25
C ASN A 11 -6.99 11.18 -16.07
N LEU A 12 -7.49 11.46 -14.86
CA LEU A 12 -6.67 11.48 -13.65
C LEU A 12 -6.07 10.11 -13.31
N ILE A 13 -6.84 9.03 -13.52
CA ILE A 13 -6.37 7.66 -13.37
C ILE A 13 -5.25 7.38 -14.37
N ASP A 14 -5.43 7.77 -15.63
CA ASP A 14 -4.44 7.57 -16.69
C ASP A 14 -3.15 8.33 -16.41
N GLU A 15 -3.23 9.56 -15.90
CA GLU A 15 -2.06 10.33 -15.46
C GLU A 15 -1.29 9.62 -14.34
N ILE A 16 -2.00 9.10 -13.33
CA ILE A 16 -1.38 8.37 -12.22
C ILE A 16 -0.74 7.07 -12.71
N VAL A 17 -1.43 6.31 -13.55
CA VAL A 17 -0.95 5.04 -14.11
C VAL A 17 0.22 5.26 -15.08
N GLY A 18 0.22 6.37 -15.81
CA GLY A 18 1.30 6.80 -16.70
C GLY A 18 2.49 7.43 -15.99
N SER A 19 2.38 7.72 -14.69
CA SER A 19 3.48 8.34 -13.94
C SER A 19 4.71 7.44 -13.85
N ALA A 20 5.90 8.06 -13.86
CA ALA A 20 7.16 7.34 -13.74
C ALA A 20 7.23 6.50 -12.45
N ASP A 21 6.70 7.02 -11.33
CA ASP A 21 6.65 6.31 -10.05
C ASP A 21 5.77 5.04 -10.15
N PHE A 22 4.62 5.09 -10.81
CA PHE A 22 3.75 3.92 -10.98
C PHE A 22 4.34 2.88 -11.93
N ILE A 23 4.93 3.32 -13.06
CA ILE A 23 5.62 2.44 -14.00
C ILE A 23 6.77 1.71 -13.27
N ARG A 24 7.60 2.45 -12.53
CA ARG A 24 8.70 1.87 -11.76
C ARG A 24 8.21 0.90 -10.68
N LEU A 25 7.09 1.20 -10.02
CA LEU A 25 6.47 0.29 -9.05
C LEU A 25 6.12 -1.07 -9.69
N LYS A 26 5.55 -1.07 -10.91
CA LYS A 26 5.22 -2.31 -11.65
C LYS A 26 6.47 -3.10 -12.02
N GLU A 27 7.52 -2.43 -12.47
CA GLU A 27 8.81 -3.08 -12.79
C GLU A 27 9.41 -3.75 -11.56
N LEU A 28 9.48 -3.03 -10.44
CA LEU A 28 9.99 -3.55 -9.18
C LEU A 28 9.17 -4.75 -8.71
N LYS A 29 7.84 -4.71 -8.86
CA LYS A 29 6.98 -5.85 -8.50
C LYS A 29 7.37 -7.11 -9.27
N LYS A 30 7.61 -6.98 -10.56
CA LYS A 30 8.05 -8.10 -11.42
C LYS A 30 9.43 -8.62 -10.97
N ILE A 31 10.39 -7.71 -10.77
CA ILE A 31 11.75 -8.05 -10.31
C ILE A 31 11.69 -8.82 -8.98
N ILE A 32 10.88 -8.35 -8.03
CA ILE A 32 10.72 -8.93 -6.70
C ILE A 32 10.12 -10.35 -6.79
N ASP A 33 9.06 -10.52 -7.58
CA ASP A 33 8.38 -11.82 -7.72
C ASP A 33 9.30 -12.88 -8.35
N GLU A 34 10.13 -12.46 -9.32
CA GLU A 34 11.06 -13.34 -10.02
C GLU A 34 12.31 -13.63 -9.17
N SER A 35 12.89 -12.60 -8.54
CA SER A 35 14.22 -12.69 -7.90
C SER A 35 14.16 -13.16 -6.45
N TYR A 36 13.07 -12.90 -5.73
CA TYR A 36 12.96 -13.13 -4.28
C TYR A 36 11.88 -14.15 -3.91
N LYS A 37 11.54 -15.06 -4.83
CA LYS A 37 10.49 -16.08 -4.64
C LYS A 37 10.70 -16.90 -3.36
N LYS A 38 11.95 -17.28 -3.04
CA LYS A 38 12.27 -18.05 -1.84
C LYS A 38 12.01 -17.25 -0.57
N GLU A 39 12.47 -16.02 -0.50
CA GLU A 39 12.25 -15.10 0.62
C GLU A 39 10.78 -14.76 0.81
N ILE A 40 10.03 -14.54 -0.28
CA ILE A 40 8.59 -14.31 -0.25
C ILE A 40 7.86 -15.52 0.32
N LEU A 41 8.19 -16.74 -0.12
CA LEU A 41 7.58 -17.96 0.40
C LEU A 41 7.93 -18.19 1.88
N ALA A 42 9.18 -17.94 2.29
CA ALA A 42 9.60 -18.03 3.68
C ALA A 42 8.84 -17.04 4.57
N PHE A 43 8.72 -15.79 4.12
CA PHE A 43 7.96 -14.74 4.79
C PHE A 43 6.48 -15.10 4.92
N LYS A 44 5.80 -15.46 3.82
CA LYS A 44 4.37 -15.82 3.83
C LYS A 44 4.07 -17.02 4.72
N ARG A 45 4.95 -18.03 4.73
CA ARG A 45 4.81 -19.19 5.63
C ARG A 45 4.94 -18.78 7.10
N ALA A 46 5.98 -18.01 7.43
CA ALA A 46 6.20 -17.55 8.80
C ALA A 46 5.07 -16.62 9.27
N GLU A 47 4.57 -15.74 8.39
CA GLU A 47 3.43 -14.86 8.63
C GLU A 47 2.14 -15.65 8.91
N SER A 48 1.83 -16.66 8.09
CA SER A 48 0.66 -17.51 8.28
C SER A 48 0.69 -18.22 9.64
N ILE A 49 1.81 -18.86 9.97
CA ILE A 49 1.97 -19.57 11.26
C ILE A 49 1.86 -18.61 12.43
N TYR A 50 2.50 -17.44 12.33
CA TYR A 50 2.40 -16.40 13.36
C TYR A 50 0.97 -15.93 13.56
N ASN A 51 0.26 -15.60 12.47
CA ASN A 51 -1.11 -15.08 12.53
C ASN A 51 -2.11 -16.11 13.07
N GLU A 52 -1.89 -17.40 12.79
CA GLU A 52 -2.69 -18.48 13.38
C GLU A 52 -2.46 -18.61 14.89
N ALA A 53 -1.20 -18.51 15.34
CA ALA A 53 -0.84 -18.63 16.74
C ALA A 53 -1.13 -17.37 17.57
N TYR A 54 -1.09 -16.17 16.97
CA TYR A 54 -1.14 -14.89 17.68
C TYR A 54 -2.39 -14.67 18.54
N PRO A 55 -3.63 -14.97 18.08
CA PRO A 55 -4.83 -14.85 18.89
C PRO A 55 -4.78 -15.72 20.16
N ASN A 56 -4.11 -16.87 20.07
CA ASN A 56 -4.05 -17.89 21.11
C ASN A 56 -2.63 -18.03 21.71
N ARG A 57 -1.79 -16.99 21.61
CA ARG A 57 -0.34 -17.06 21.90
C ARG A 57 0.02 -17.64 23.27
N LYS A 58 -0.86 -17.47 24.27
CA LYS A 58 -0.68 -17.98 25.63
C LYS A 58 -0.63 -19.52 25.71
N TYR A 59 -1.18 -20.21 24.72
CA TYR A 59 -1.23 -21.67 24.65
C TYR A 59 -0.06 -22.28 23.87
N TYR A 60 0.76 -21.46 23.21
CA TYR A 60 1.92 -21.91 22.42
C TYR A 60 3.20 -21.78 23.24
N LYS A 61 3.77 -22.92 23.67
CA LYS A 61 5.02 -22.95 24.44
C LYS A 61 6.22 -22.31 23.74
N ASP A 62 6.22 -22.33 22.40
CA ASP A 62 7.30 -21.81 21.55
C ASP A 62 6.89 -20.55 20.76
N PHE A 63 5.90 -19.79 21.25
CA PHE A 63 5.41 -18.59 20.55
C PHE A 63 6.53 -17.59 20.23
N ASP A 64 7.47 -17.38 21.14
CA ASP A 64 8.59 -16.46 20.94
C ASP A 64 9.47 -16.88 19.75
N LYS A 65 9.66 -18.19 19.53
CA LYS A 65 10.39 -18.70 18.36
C LYS A 65 9.62 -18.43 17.07
N LEU A 66 8.30 -18.59 17.08
CA LEU A 66 7.44 -18.27 15.92
C LEU A 66 7.51 -16.78 15.58
N SER A 67 7.43 -15.92 16.60
CA SER A 67 7.56 -14.47 16.48
C SER A 67 8.92 -14.05 15.92
N ALA A 68 10.00 -14.64 16.44
CA ALA A 68 11.35 -14.40 15.96
C ALA A 68 11.53 -14.85 14.50
N ASN A 69 10.98 -16.02 14.14
CA ASN A 69 11.04 -16.53 12.77
C ASN A 69 10.31 -15.61 11.79
N PHE A 70 9.10 -15.14 12.14
CA PHE A 70 8.37 -14.16 11.33
C PHE A 70 9.15 -12.85 11.17
N SER A 71 9.66 -12.31 12.28
CA SER A 71 10.45 -11.07 12.29
C SER A 71 11.71 -11.20 11.42
N ASN A 72 12.42 -12.32 11.51
CA ASN A 72 13.63 -12.58 10.72
C ASN A 72 13.31 -12.74 9.23
N ALA A 73 12.29 -13.51 8.87
CA ALA A 73 11.87 -13.69 7.48
C ALA A 73 11.45 -12.35 6.85
N LYS A 74 10.74 -11.52 7.62
CA LYS A 74 10.39 -10.15 7.22
C LYS A 74 11.63 -9.29 7.01
N ALA A 75 12.55 -9.28 7.97
CA ALA A 75 13.78 -8.49 7.88
C ALA A 75 14.60 -8.88 6.64
N ILE A 76 14.74 -10.18 6.35
CA ILE A 76 15.46 -10.67 5.17
C ILE A 76 14.82 -10.14 3.87
N LEU A 77 13.50 -10.30 3.70
CA LEU A 77 12.81 -9.84 2.50
C LEU A 77 12.84 -8.31 2.36
N TYR A 78 12.58 -7.59 3.45
CA TYR A 78 12.50 -6.12 3.44
C TYR A 78 13.88 -5.46 3.42
N SER A 79 14.96 -6.21 3.64
CA SER A 79 16.32 -5.71 3.47
C SER A 79 16.74 -5.59 2.00
N LYS A 80 16.07 -6.29 1.08
CA LYS A 80 16.42 -6.34 -0.35
C LYS A 80 16.27 -4.95 -0.99
N PRO A 81 17.23 -4.48 -1.81
CA PRO A 81 17.20 -3.15 -2.42
C PRO A 81 15.90 -2.85 -3.17
N ASP A 82 15.46 -3.76 -4.04
CA ASP A 82 14.23 -3.55 -4.84
C ASP A 82 12.98 -3.51 -3.97
N VAL A 83 12.94 -4.32 -2.89
CA VAL A 83 11.82 -4.31 -1.94
C VAL A 83 11.78 -3.01 -1.16
N LYS A 84 12.93 -2.47 -0.75
CA LYS A 84 12.99 -1.15 -0.10
C LYS A 84 12.50 -0.04 -1.02
N GLU A 85 12.99 -0.03 -2.26
CA GLU A 85 12.57 0.94 -3.27
C GLU A 85 11.06 0.84 -3.53
N TYR A 86 10.56 -0.39 -3.71
CA TYR A 86 9.14 -0.66 -3.92
C TYR A 86 8.29 -0.11 -2.77
N LYS A 87 8.66 -0.38 -1.51
CA LYS A 87 7.90 0.11 -0.35
C LYS A 87 7.97 1.62 -0.19
N ALA A 88 9.08 2.25 -0.57
CA ALA A 88 9.18 3.71 -0.57
C ALA A 88 8.26 4.33 -1.64
N LEU A 89 8.26 3.79 -2.86
CA LEU A 89 7.38 4.21 -3.95
C LEU A 89 5.90 4.01 -3.61
N GLU A 90 5.55 2.82 -3.09
CA GLU A 90 4.19 2.50 -2.64
C GLU A 90 3.71 3.50 -1.58
N GLY A 91 4.58 3.86 -0.62
CA GLY A 91 4.29 4.87 0.37
C GLY A 91 4.03 6.25 -0.23
N ARG A 92 4.87 6.70 -1.17
CA ARG A 92 4.69 7.99 -1.87
C ARG A 92 3.37 8.05 -2.64
N LEU A 93 3.09 7.02 -3.44
CA LEU A 93 1.85 6.92 -4.22
C LEU A 93 0.62 6.92 -3.31
N ASN A 94 0.66 6.17 -2.21
CA ASN A 94 -0.44 6.16 -1.24
C ASN A 94 -0.64 7.54 -0.58
N SER A 95 0.43 8.24 -0.19
CA SER A 95 0.34 9.60 0.34
C SER A 95 -0.24 10.59 -0.68
N MET A 96 0.16 10.48 -1.95
CA MET A 96 -0.38 11.29 -3.04
C MET A 96 -1.89 11.05 -3.22
N LEU A 97 -2.32 9.78 -3.26
CA LEU A 97 -3.74 9.42 -3.40
C LEU A 97 -4.58 9.92 -2.21
N ILE A 98 -4.05 9.82 -0.99
CA ILE A 98 -4.72 10.36 0.20
C ILE A 98 -4.86 11.88 0.10
N SER A 99 -3.79 12.59 -0.31
CA SER A 99 -3.83 14.05 -0.50
C SER A 99 -4.88 14.44 -1.52
N LEU A 100 -4.87 13.78 -2.68
CA LEU A 100 -5.83 14.02 -3.75
C LEU A 100 -7.29 13.80 -3.29
N SER A 101 -7.55 12.71 -2.56
CA SER A 101 -8.86 12.44 -1.97
C SER A 101 -9.29 13.57 -1.02
N ASN A 102 -8.37 14.07 -0.19
CA ASN A 102 -8.66 15.17 0.73
C ASN A 102 -8.93 16.48 0.00
N ASP A 103 -8.19 16.77 -1.08
CA ASP A 103 -8.36 17.97 -1.89
C ASP A 103 -9.71 17.99 -2.62
N ILE A 104 -10.12 16.84 -3.17
CA ILE A 104 -11.46 16.65 -3.76
C ILE A 104 -12.54 16.90 -2.70
N ALA A 105 -12.42 16.27 -1.53
CA ALA A 105 -13.38 16.43 -0.45
C ALA A 105 -13.48 17.89 0.05
N ALA A 106 -12.34 18.57 0.20
CA ALA A 106 -12.28 19.96 0.63
C ALA A 106 -12.91 20.91 -0.39
N THR A 107 -12.64 20.69 -1.68
CA THR A 107 -13.22 21.48 -2.78
C THR A 107 -14.73 21.35 -2.81
N MET A 108 -15.25 20.13 -2.68
CA MET A 108 -16.68 19.87 -2.63
C MET A 108 -17.31 20.50 -1.38
N SER A 109 -16.72 20.29 -0.19
CA SER A 109 -17.20 20.86 1.07
C SER A 109 -17.31 22.39 1.03
N ASN A 110 -16.32 23.08 0.46
CA ASN A 110 -16.37 24.54 0.31
C ASN A 110 -17.46 25.01 -0.66
N LYS A 111 -17.80 24.23 -1.69
CA LYS A 111 -18.93 24.53 -2.60
C LYS A 111 -20.31 24.35 -1.94
N PHE A 112 -20.41 23.51 -0.89
CA PHE A 112 -21.67 23.27 -0.17
C PHE A 112 -21.84 24.06 1.13
N LYS A 113 -20.86 24.87 1.55
CA LYS A 113 -21.04 25.80 2.68
C LYS A 113 -22.09 26.86 2.31
N LYS A 114 -23.30 26.68 2.85
CA LYS A 114 -24.44 27.60 2.69
C LYS A 114 -24.00 29.03 3.07
N LYS A 115 -24.06 29.96 2.12
CA LYS A 115 -23.87 31.40 2.37
C LYS A 115 -24.86 31.78 3.47
N ARG A 116 -24.38 32.10 4.68
CA ARG A 116 -25.25 32.54 5.78
C ARG A 116 -25.82 33.89 5.35
N ILE A 117 -27.04 33.90 4.82
CA ILE A 117 -27.78 35.14 4.60
C ILE A 117 -28.10 35.65 6.00
N ILE A 118 -27.34 36.64 6.46
CA ILE A 118 -27.61 37.36 7.68
C ILE A 118 -28.77 38.29 7.31
N GLY A 119 -29.98 37.93 7.74
CA GLY A 119 -31.15 38.81 7.75
C GLY A 119 -31.23 39.57 9.05
#